data_AF-A0A938WZ37-F1
#
_entry.id   AF-A0A938WZ37-F1
#
_cell.length_a   1.000
_cell.length_b   1.000
_cell.length_c   1.000
_cell.angle_alpha   90.00
_cell.angle_beta   90.00
_cell.angle_gamma   90.00
#
_symmetry.space_group_name_H-M   'P 1'
#
loop_
_entity.id
_entity.type
_entity.pdbx_description
1 polymer ?
#
loop_
_entity_poly.entity_id
_entity_poly.type
_entity_poly.pdbx_seq_one_letter_code
_entity_poly.pdbx_strand_id
1 'polypeptide(L)'
;MERLFEYRTIGRLSEDDTANGFQKPARQLGRPFSDDALKELVRASRGYPYFIQAYGKAAWNASDSNPIPLTAVMDGEPLARKELDSGLYLSRWQRAKASGRHYLAAMAAINGDDMCQSADVAAYLGKTTKETSAARDSLIRLGLIYAPEHGKVAFTVPGMGEFITRTTPTESQTYDH
;
A
#
# COMPACT_ATOMS: atom_id res chain seq x y z
N MET A 1 31.33 -12.18 -6.61
CA MET A 1 30.68 -11.49 -5.47
C MET A 1 29.24 -11.22 -5.86
N GLU A 2 28.34 -12.16 -5.56
CA GLU A 2 26.90 -11.88 -5.63
C GLU A 2 26.59 -10.84 -4.55
N ARG A 3 26.11 -9.67 -4.96
CA ARG A 3 25.34 -8.82 -4.04
C ARG A 3 24.05 -9.60 -3.78
N LEU A 4 24.03 -10.36 -2.69
CA LEU A 4 22.76 -10.69 -2.04
C LEU A 4 22.13 -9.33 -1.72
N PHE A 5 21.21 -8.88 -2.58
CA PHE A 5 20.26 -7.87 -2.19
C PHE A 5 19.44 -8.54 -1.09
N GLU A 6 19.87 -8.41 0.16
CA GLU A 6 18.93 -8.40 1.26
C GLU A 6 17.97 -7.26 0.95
N TYR A 7 16.89 -7.58 0.25
CA TYR A 7 15.68 -6.78 0.23
C TYR A 7 15.13 -6.83 1.65
N ARG A 8 15.79 -6.13 2.58
CA ARG A 8 15.04 -5.51 3.66
C ARG A 8 14.06 -4.62 2.92
N THR A 9 12.79 -5.02 2.89
CA THR A 9 11.66 -4.10 2.75
C THR A 9 12.12 -2.80 3.40
N ILE A 10 12.10 -1.67 2.69
CA ILE A 10 12.43 -0.37 3.29
C ILE A 10 11.37 -0.16 4.38
N GLY A 11 11.68 -0.70 5.56
CA GLY A 11 10.75 -1.56 6.26
C GLY A 11 9.85 -0.73 7.11
N ARG A 12 8.57 -1.10 7.15
CA ARG A 12 7.61 -0.54 8.09
C ARG A 12 8.29 -0.27 9.42
N LEU A 13 8.24 0.97 9.87
CA LEU A 13 8.78 1.37 11.16
C LEU A 13 8.12 0.54 12.26
N SER A 14 8.84 0.33 13.36
CA SER A 14 8.26 -0.21 14.58
C SER A 14 7.10 0.67 15.03
N GLU A 15 6.19 0.15 15.87
CA GLU A 15 5.10 0.98 16.42
C GLU A 15 5.65 2.20 17.16
N ASP A 16 6.75 2.04 17.91
CA ASP A 16 7.43 3.12 18.63
C ASP A 16 8.05 4.16 17.69
N ASP A 17 8.73 3.73 16.63
CA ASP A 17 9.31 4.65 15.63
C ASP A 17 8.22 5.37 14.83
N THR A 18 7.12 4.67 14.54
CA THR A 18 5.93 5.22 13.88
C THR A 18 5.31 6.30 14.75
N ALA A 19 5.06 5.99 16.02
CA ALA A 19 4.53 6.93 17.01
C ALA A 19 5.44 8.15 17.14
N ASN A 20 6.75 7.93 17.20
CA ASN A 20 7.74 9.02 17.22
C ASN A 20 7.70 9.88 15.94
N GLY A 21 7.48 9.27 14.79
CA GLY A 21 7.32 9.96 13.50
C GLY A 21 6.17 10.97 13.49
N PHE A 22 5.08 10.69 14.22
CA PHE A 22 3.99 11.64 14.43
C PHE A 22 4.25 12.60 15.58
N GLN A 23 4.65 12.08 16.75
CA GLN A 23 4.61 12.82 18.00
C GLN A 23 5.75 13.82 18.16
N LYS A 24 6.94 13.52 17.61
CA LYS A 24 8.09 14.44 17.67
C LYS A 24 7.81 15.77 16.94
N PRO A 25 7.42 15.79 15.66
CA PRO A 25 7.12 17.05 14.97
C PRO A 25 5.92 17.77 15.60
N ALA A 26 4.87 17.05 16.00
CA ALA A 26 3.69 17.65 16.62
C ALA A 26 4.02 18.36 17.96
N ARG A 27 4.88 17.76 18.79
CA ARG A 27 5.39 18.38 20.03
C ARG A 27 6.25 19.61 19.74
N GLN A 28 7.14 19.55 18.75
CA GLN A 28 7.98 20.68 18.35
C GLN A 28 7.14 21.87 17.87
N LEU A 29 6.00 21.61 17.24
CA LEU A 29 5.04 22.62 16.78
C LEU A 29 3.99 22.99 17.86
N GLY A 30 4.13 22.50 19.09
CA GLY A 30 3.32 22.90 20.24
C GLY A 30 1.92 22.29 20.33
N ARG A 31 1.57 21.34 19.45
CA ARG A 31 0.24 20.70 19.43
C ARG A 31 0.40 19.17 19.29
N PRO A 32 0.83 18.48 20.36
CA PRO A 32 0.96 17.02 20.36
C PRO A 32 -0.36 16.31 20.01
N PHE A 33 -0.28 15.09 19.47
CA PHE A 33 -1.44 14.21 19.39
C PHE A 33 -1.80 13.66 20.77
N SER A 34 -3.09 13.50 21.02
CA SER A 34 -3.61 12.71 22.14
C SER A 34 -3.23 11.23 21.97
N ASP A 35 -3.21 10.47 23.07
CA ASP A 35 -2.80 9.06 23.03
C ASP A 35 -3.67 8.22 22.08
N ASP A 36 -4.98 8.47 22.06
CA ASP A 36 -5.90 7.74 21.18
C ASP A 36 -5.75 8.14 19.72
N ALA A 37 -5.50 9.43 19.43
CA ALA A 37 -5.13 9.87 18.09
C ALA A 37 -3.83 9.22 17.61
N LEU A 38 -2.82 9.14 18.49
CA LEU A 38 -1.52 8.57 18.17
C LEU A 38 -1.62 7.07 17.88
N LYS A 39 -2.36 6.31 18.70
CA LYS A 39 -2.63 4.88 18.45
C LYS A 39 -3.28 4.67 17.08
N GLU A 40 -4.28 5.48 16.75
CA GLU A 40 -5.00 5.37 15.48
C GLU A 40 -4.09 5.71 14.28
N LEU A 41 -3.26 6.76 14.40
CA LEU A 41 -2.28 7.13 13.37
C LEU A 41 -1.23 6.04 13.13
N VAL A 42 -0.75 5.39 14.20
CA VAL A 42 0.17 4.24 14.09
C VAL A 42 -0.50 3.09 13.34
N ARG A 43 -1.72 2.72 13.72
CA ARG A 43 -2.51 1.68 13.06
C ARG A 43 -2.74 1.98 11.58
N ALA A 44 -3.23 3.18 11.27
CA ALA A 44 -3.58 3.58 9.91
C ALA A 44 -2.36 3.67 8.99
N SER A 45 -1.22 4.13 9.52
CA SER A 45 0.00 4.28 8.71
C SER A 45 0.76 2.97 8.48
N ARG A 46 0.48 1.90 9.25
CA ARG A 46 1.14 0.59 9.15
C ARG A 46 2.68 0.71 9.19
N GLY A 47 3.20 1.75 9.86
CA GLY A 47 4.62 2.10 9.92
C GLY A 47 5.26 2.54 8.59
N TYR A 48 4.48 2.78 7.54
CA TYR A 48 5.02 3.18 6.25
C TYR A 48 5.30 4.70 6.22
N PRO A 49 6.55 5.17 6.02
CA PRO A 49 6.91 6.59 6.18
C PRO A 49 6.06 7.58 5.37
N TYR A 50 5.67 7.20 4.14
CA TYR A 50 4.80 8.04 3.32
C TYR A 50 3.39 8.17 3.91
N PHE A 51 2.87 7.10 4.54
CA PHE A 51 1.56 7.13 5.20
C PHE A 51 1.65 7.98 6.47
N ILE A 52 2.75 7.87 7.23
CA ILE A 52 2.99 8.73 8.40
C ILE A 52 2.87 10.21 8.01
N GLN A 53 3.49 10.60 6.90
CA GLN A 53 3.40 11.98 6.40
C GLN A 53 1.97 12.35 6.00
N ALA A 54 1.29 11.52 5.18
CA ALA A 54 -0.04 11.81 4.68
C ALA A 54 -1.09 11.91 5.80
N TYR A 55 -1.14 10.90 6.67
CA TYR A 55 -2.08 10.86 7.80
C TYR A 55 -1.76 11.93 8.85
N GLY A 56 -0.48 12.17 9.14
CA GLY A 56 -0.06 13.18 10.10
C GLY A 56 -0.43 14.59 9.66
N LYS A 57 -0.15 14.92 8.39
CA LYS A 57 -0.55 16.19 7.77
C LYS A 57 -2.08 16.37 7.74
N ALA A 58 -2.81 15.32 7.36
CA ALA A 58 -4.28 15.41 7.28
C ALA A 58 -4.91 15.62 8.67
N ALA A 59 -4.46 14.87 9.68
CA ALA A 59 -4.94 15.04 11.05
C ALA A 59 -4.54 16.39 11.65
N TRP A 60 -3.32 16.86 11.38
CA TRP A 60 -2.85 18.19 11.80
C TRP A 60 -3.72 19.32 11.25
N ASN A 61 -4.09 19.23 9.96
CA ASN A 61 -4.90 20.26 9.30
C ASN A 61 -6.39 20.19 9.67
N ALA A 62 -6.87 19.07 10.21
CA ALA A 62 -8.27 18.86 10.53
C ALA A 62 -8.71 19.51 11.86
N SER A 63 -7.76 19.97 12.68
CA SER A 63 -8.07 20.55 13.98
C SER A 63 -7.00 21.57 14.36
N ASP A 64 -7.37 22.58 15.15
CA ASP A 64 -6.44 23.48 15.85
C ASP A 64 -6.29 23.18 17.35
N SER A 65 -6.92 22.10 17.83
CA SER A 65 -6.91 21.72 19.24
C SER A 65 -5.52 21.30 19.73
N ASN A 66 -5.34 21.41 21.05
CA ASN A 66 -4.16 20.95 21.78
C ASN A 66 -4.60 20.20 23.05
N PRO A 67 -4.40 18.88 23.14
CA PRO A 67 -3.81 18.02 22.12
C PRO A 67 -4.71 17.83 20.89
N ILE A 68 -4.15 17.33 19.79
CA ILE A 68 -4.90 16.95 18.59
C ILE A 68 -5.73 15.68 18.92
N PRO A 69 -7.07 15.74 18.82
CA PRO A 69 -7.95 14.66 19.25
C PRO A 69 -8.06 13.56 18.19
N LEU A 70 -8.59 12.39 18.61
CA LEU A 70 -8.91 11.28 17.70
C LEU A 70 -9.86 11.71 16.56
N THR A 71 -10.82 12.60 16.85
CA THR A 71 -11.76 13.12 15.84
C THR A 71 -11.03 13.79 14.67
N ALA A 72 -9.93 14.50 14.92
CA ALA A 72 -9.12 15.10 13.85
C ALA A 72 -8.49 14.04 12.93
N VAL A 73 -8.11 12.89 13.48
CA VAL A 73 -7.59 11.76 12.69
C VAL A 73 -8.71 11.19 11.82
N MET A 74 -9.90 10.98 12.38
CA MET A 74 -11.07 10.46 11.67
C MET A 74 -11.51 11.41 10.54
N ASP A 75 -11.53 12.72 10.80
CA ASP A 75 -11.89 13.75 9.83
C ASP A 75 -10.83 13.92 8.73
N GLY A 76 -9.56 13.76 9.07
CA GLY A 76 -8.44 13.81 8.13
C GLY A 76 -8.27 12.54 7.28
N GLU A 77 -8.76 11.40 7.76
CA GLU A 77 -8.57 10.08 7.14
C GLU A 77 -9.00 10.01 5.66
N PRO A 78 -10.18 10.55 5.26
CA PRO A 78 -10.60 10.56 3.86
C PRO A 78 -9.65 11.38 2.96
N LEU A 79 -9.11 12.49 3.46
CA LEU A 79 -8.17 13.33 2.73
C LEU A 79 -6.82 12.63 2.56
N ALA A 80 -6.31 12.01 3.62
CA ALA A 80 -5.09 11.21 3.56
C ALA A 80 -5.23 10.08 2.53
N ARG A 81 -6.33 9.31 2.59
CA ARG A 81 -6.61 8.25 1.60
C ARG A 81 -6.65 8.78 0.18
N LYS A 82 -7.32 9.91 -0.07
CA LYS A 82 -7.37 10.52 -1.40
C LYS A 82 -5.99 10.95 -1.91
N GLU A 83 -5.13 11.46 -1.03
CA GLU A 83 -3.73 11.80 -1.34
C GLU A 83 -2.93 10.53 -1.72
N LEU A 84 -3.09 9.44 -0.96
CA LEU A 84 -2.46 8.16 -1.28
C LEU A 84 -2.94 7.59 -2.62
N ASP A 85 -4.25 7.64 -2.87
CA ASP A 85 -4.87 7.15 -4.11
C ASP A 85 -4.37 7.91 -5.34
N SER A 86 -4.47 9.24 -5.31
CA SER A 86 -4.12 10.09 -6.46
C SER A 86 -2.61 10.21 -6.68
N GLY A 87 -1.82 10.14 -5.62
CA GLY A 87 -0.36 10.24 -5.67
C GLY A 87 0.33 8.89 -5.73
N LEU A 88 0.34 8.17 -4.60
CA LEU A 88 1.20 7.00 -4.40
C LEU A 88 0.78 5.78 -5.23
N TYR A 89 -0.51 5.46 -5.22
CA TYR A 89 -1.03 4.24 -5.86
C TYR A 89 -1.26 4.44 -7.36
N LEU A 90 -1.93 5.53 -7.76
CA LEU A 90 -2.21 5.79 -9.17
C LEU A 90 -0.92 5.89 -10.01
N SER A 91 0.10 6.60 -9.52
CA SER A 91 1.39 6.70 -10.23
C SER A 91 2.06 5.34 -10.43
N ARG A 92 1.93 4.42 -9.46
CA ARG A 92 2.45 3.04 -9.55
C ARG A 92 1.65 2.19 -10.51
N TRP A 93 0.33 2.26 -10.43
CA TRP A 93 -0.58 1.60 -11.35
C TRP A 93 -0.33 2.00 -12.80
N GLN A 94 -0.13 3.30 -13.05
CA GLN A 94 0.09 3.85 -14.39
C GLN A 94 1.39 3.36 -15.04
N ARG A 95 2.44 3.06 -14.24
CA ARG A 95 3.72 2.51 -14.72
C ARG A 95 3.62 1.09 -15.28
N ALA A 96 2.62 0.31 -14.86
CA ALA A 96 2.40 -1.03 -15.38
C ALA A 96 1.74 -0.98 -16.77
N LYS A 97 2.25 -1.81 -17.70
CA LYS A 97 1.58 -2.10 -18.97
C LYS A 97 0.30 -2.92 -18.74
N ALA A 98 -0.55 -3.04 -19.76
CA ALA A 98 -1.82 -3.77 -19.67
C ALA A 98 -1.67 -5.19 -19.08
N SER A 99 -0.71 -5.99 -19.56
CA SER A 99 -0.45 -7.33 -19.01
C SER A 99 0.01 -7.32 -17.55
N GLY A 100 0.76 -6.31 -17.14
CA GLY A 100 1.15 -6.10 -15.74
C GLY A 100 -0.04 -5.68 -14.88
N ARG A 101 -0.92 -4.82 -15.39
CA ARG A 101 -2.16 -4.42 -14.68
C ARG A 101 -3.09 -5.60 -14.45
N HIS A 102 -3.28 -6.47 -15.44
CA HIS A 102 -4.05 -7.72 -15.25
C HIS A 102 -3.41 -8.62 -14.19
N TYR A 103 -2.08 -8.72 -14.16
CA TYR A 103 -1.38 -9.50 -13.14
C TYR A 103 -1.57 -8.91 -11.73
N LEU A 104 -1.43 -7.58 -11.57
CA LEU A 104 -1.67 -6.89 -10.30
C LEU A 104 -3.14 -7.00 -9.85
N ALA A 105 -4.09 -6.91 -10.79
CA ALA A 105 -5.51 -7.08 -10.50
C ALA A 105 -5.84 -8.52 -10.06
N ALA A 106 -5.25 -9.52 -10.69
CA ALA A 106 -5.37 -10.90 -10.27
C ALA A 106 -4.79 -11.12 -8.86
N MET A 107 -3.61 -10.57 -8.55
CA MET A 107 -3.07 -10.60 -7.18
C MET A 107 -4.06 -9.99 -6.16
N ALA A 108 -4.61 -8.81 -6.48
CA ALA A 108 -5.56 -8.11 -5.63
C ALA A 108 -6.87 -8.89 -5.43
N ALA A 109 -7.36 -9.57 -6.48
CA ALA A 109 -8.58 -10.36 -6.42
C ALA A 109 -8.40 -11.67 -5.61
N ILE A 110 -7.22 -12.29 -5.67
CA ILE A 110 -6.96 -13.56 -4.99
C ILE A 110 -6.77 -13.36 -3.49
N ASN A 111 -5.92 -12.40 -3.08
CA ASN A 111 -5.52 -12.26 -1.68
C ASN A 111 -5.46 -10.81 -1.19
N GLY A 112 -6.12 -9.87 -1.87
CA GLY A 112 -6.10 -8.47 -1.49
C GLY A 112 -4.69 -7.90 -1.50
N ASP A 113 -4.21 -7.42 -0.35
CA ASP A 113 -2.86 -6.88 -0.20
C ASP A 113 -1.82 -7.95 0.21
N ASP A 114 -2.27 -9.16 0.54
CA ASP A 114 -1.42 -10.23 1.03
C ASP A 114 -0.68 -10.94 -0.11
N MET A 115 0.39 -11.67 0.26
CA MET A 115 1.17 -12.45 -0.70
C MET A 115 0.32 -13.56 -1.33
N CYS A 116 0.57 -13.88 -2.61
CA CYS A 116 -0.08 -14.98 -3.31
C CYS A 116 0.92 -15.80 -4.12
N GLN A 117 0.53 -17.02 -4.52
CA GLN A 117 1.35 -17.84 -5.40
C GLN A 117 1.28 -17.30 -6.83
N SER A 118 2.43 -17.25 -7.51
CA SER A 118 2.51 -16.90 -8.93
C SER A 118 1.72 -17.87 -9.80
N ALA A 119 1.58 -19.13 -9.36
CA ALA A 119 0.76 -20.15 -10.01
C ALA A 119 -0.73 -19.83 -9.91
N ASP A 120 -1.21 -19.38 -8.74
CA ASP A 120 -2.61 -18.99 -8.54
C ASP A 120 -2.96 -17.77 -9.40
N VAL A 121 -2.04 -16.79 -9.50
CA VAL A 121 -2.21 -15.64 -10.39
C VAL A 121 -2.32 -16.07 -11.85
N ALA A 122 -1.48 -17.01 -12.29
CA ALA A 122 -1.55 -17.53 -13.65
C ALA A 122 -2.87 -18.27 -13.92
N ALA A 123 -3.28 -19.14 -12.99
CA ALA A 123 -4.53 -19.88 -13.05
C ALA A 123 -5.75 -18.95 -13.10
N TYR A 124 -5.78 -17.91 -12.25
CA TYR A 124 -6.83 -16.89 -12.23
C TYR A 124 -6.96 -16.17 -13.58
N LEU A 125 -5.83 -15.95 -14.27
CA LEU A 125 -5.79 -15.34 -15.60
C LEU A 125 -6.06 -16.33 -16.75
N GLY A 126 -6.37 -17.60 -16.45
CA GLY A 126 -6.55 -18.64 -17.46
C GLY A 126 -5.27 -18.94 -18.26
N LYS A 127 -4.10 -18.77 -17.65
CA LYS A 127 -2.78 -18.86 -18.31
C LYS A 127 -1.82 -19.76 -17.55
N THR A 128 -0.75 -20.16 -18.22
CA THR A 128 0.38 -20.82 -17.58
C THR A 128 1.31 -19.81 -16.90
N THR A 129 2.10 -20.29 -15.93
CA THR A 129 3.17 -19.49 -15.31
C THR A 129 4.20 -19.01 -16.32
N LYS A 130 4.45 -19.79 -17.38
CA LYS A 130 5.35 -19.41 -18.49
C LYS A 130 4.81 -18.20 -19.24
N GLU A 131 3.52 -18.16 -19.55
CA GLU A 131 2.89 -17.05 -20.28
C GLU A 131 2.80 -15.76 -19.47
N THR A 132 2.73 -15.85 -18.15
CA THR A 132 2.67 -14.68 -17.25
C THR A 132 4.04 -14.22 -16.75
N SER A 133 5.10 -14.99 -17.01
CA SER A 133 6.46 -14.71 -16.53
C SER A 133 6.98 -13.33 -16.94
N ALA A 134 6.80 -12.94 -18.20
CA ALA A 134 7.24 -11.63 -18.70
C ALA A 134 6.55 -10.45 -18.00
N ALA A 135 5.26 -10.59 -17.68
CA ALA A 135 4.51 -9.57 -16.93
C ALA A 135 5.01 -9.49 -15.48
N ARG A 136 5.14 -10.64 -14.81
CA ARG A 136 5.68 -10.75 -13.45
C ARG A 136 7.07 -10.09 -13.35
N ASP A 137 7.99 -10.46 -14.24
CA ASP A 137 9.36 -9.95 -14.21
C ASP A 137 9.42 -8.45 -14.51
N SER A 138 8.53 -7.95 -15.37
CA SER A 138 8.40 -6.52 -15.60
C SER A 138 7.93 -5.78 -14.35
N LEU A 139 6.97 -6.33 -13.60
CA LEU A 139 6.48 -5.73 -12.36
C LEU A 139 7.54 -5.73 -11.26
N ILE A 140 8.35 -6.78 -11.17
CA ILE A 140 9.50 -6.86 -10.26
C ILE A 140 10.54 -5.79 -10.62
N ARG A 141 10.91 -5.66 -11.91
CA ARG A 141 11.82 -4.61 -12.36
C ARG A 141 11.30 -3.20 -12.10
N LEU A 142 9.99 -2.99 -12.17
CA LEU A 142 9.36 -1.71 -11.84
C LEU A 142 9.27 -1.46 -10.32
N GLY A 143 9.57 -2.47 -9.48
CA GLY A 143 9.40 -2.39 -8.02
C GLY A 143 7.93 -2.24 -7.59
N LEU A 144 7.00 -2.82 -8.37
CA LEU A 144 5.58 -2.84 -8.05
C LEU A 144 5.23 -4.07 -7.19
N ILE A 145 5.92 -5.18 -7.46
CA ILE A 145 5.86 -6.42 -6.67
C ILE A 145 7.27 -6.91 -6.38
N TYR A 146 7.42 -7.78 -5.41
CA TYR A 146 8.64 -8.52 -5.12
C TYR A 146 8.32 -9.99 -4.86
N ALA A 147 9.35 -10.84 -4.86
CA ALA A 147 9.23 -12.28 -4.60
C ALA A 147 9.86 -12.60 -3.24
N PRO A 148 9.08 -12.71 -2.16
CA PRO A 148 9.63 -13.00 -0.82
C PRO A 148 10.21 -14.41 -0.71
N GLU A 149 9.63 -15.36 -1.44
CA GLU A 149 10.02 -16.77 -1.48
C GLU A 149 9.84 -17.32 -2.89
N HIS A 150 10.40 -18.49 -3.16
CA HIS A 150 10.23 -19.16 -4.45
C HIS A 150 8.74 -19.37 -4.75
N GLY A 151 8.30 -18.97 -5.94
CA GLY A 151 6.90 -19.10 -6.38
C GLY A 151 5.93 -18.06 -5.84
N LYS A 152 6.28 -17.28 -4.81
CA LYS A 152 5.39 -16.26 -4.22
C LYS A 152 5.65 -14.86 -4.76
N VAL A 153 4.61 -14.03 -4.74
CA VAL A 153 4.67 -12.60 -5.07
C VAL A 153 3.86 -11.78 -4.07
N ALA A 154 4.33 -10.56 -3.79
CA ALA A 154 3.66 -9.61 -2.91
C ALA A 154 3.82 -8.18 -3.42
N PHE A 155 2.86 -7.30 -3.10
CA PHE A 155 2.97 -5.87 -3.43
C PHE A 155 4.10 -5.22 -2.66
N THR A 156 4.81 -4.29 -3.31
CA THR A 156 5.90 -3.55 -2.65
C THR A 156 5.37 -2.46 -1.72
N VAL A 157 4.15 -1.98 -1.95
CA VAL A 157 3.51 -0.92 -1.16
C VAL A 157 2.23 -1.49 -0.53
N PRO A 158 2.04 -1.32 0.79
CA PRO A 158 0.81 -1.75 1.45
C PRO A 158 -0.41 -0.99 0.91
N GLY A 159 -1.58 -1.61 0.94
CA GLY A 159 -2.85 -1.06 0.46
C GLY A 159 -2.98 -0.98 -1.06
N MET A 160 -1.99 -1.48 -1.83
CA MET A 160 -2.07 -1.48 -3.29
C MET A 160 -3.16 -2.42 -3.79
N GLY A 161 -3.31 -3.60 -3.16
CA GLY A 161 -4.38 -4.52 -3.50
C GLY A 161 -5.77 -3.90 -3.28
N GLU A 162 -5.97 -3.30 -2.11
CA GLU A 162 -7.21 -2.58 -1.75
C GLU A 162 -7.53 -1.46 -2.76
N PHE A 163 -6.50 -0.67 -3.15
CA PHE A 163 -6.63 0.37 -4.16
C PHE A 163 -7.07 -0.20 -5.52
N ILE A 164 -6.46 -1.30 -5.98
CA ILE A 164 -6.78 -1.91 -7.28
C ILE A 164 -8.21 -2.42 -7.29
N THR A 165 -8.63 -3.14 -6.24
CA THR A 165 -10.00 -3.68 -6.11
C THR A 165 -11.06 -2.57 -6.16
N ARG A 166 -10.79 -1.41 -5.55
CA ARG A 166 -11.72 -0.27 -5.58
C ARG A 166 -11.76 0.47 -6.93
N THR A 167 -10.65 0.47 -7.68
CA THR A 167 -10.50 1.27 -8.91
C THR A 167 -10.68 0.47 -10.20
N THR A 168 -10.62 -0.85 -10.12
CA THR A 168 -10.83 -1.77 -11.23
C THR A 168 -12.05 -2.63 -10.89
N PRO A 169 -13.26 -2.29 -11.39
CA PRO A 169 -14.40 -3.18 -11.29
C PRO A 169 -14.03 -4.50 -11.97
N THR A 170 -14.26 -5.63 -11.31
CA THR A 170 -14.07 -6.95 -11.90
C THR A 170 -14.94 -7.05 -13.14
N GLU A 171 -14.35 -7.16 -14.34
CA GLU A 171 -15.05 -7.61 -15.55
C GLU A 171 -15.40 -9.10 -15.38
N SER A 172 -16.35 -9.38 -14.48
CA SER A 172 -17.07 -10.62 -14.40
C SER A 172 -18.53 -10.32 -14.75
N GLN A 173 -18.77 -10.00 -16.02
CA GLN A 173 -20.07 -10.20 -16.65
C GLN A 173 -19.87 -11.24 -17.76
N THR A 174 -20.46 -12.39 -17.50
CA THR A 174 -20.63 -13.58 -18.32
C THR A 174 -20.85 -13.26 -19.80
N TYR A 175 -20.03 -13.86 -20.67
CA TYR A 175 -20.49 -14.24 -22.00
C TYR A 175 -21.37 -15.47 -21.83
N ASP A 176 -22.68 -15.27 -21.67
CA ASP A 176 -23.63 -16.33 -21.99
C ASP A 176 -23.87 -16.32 -23.50
N HIS A 177 -23.76 -17.51 -24.08
CA HIS A 177 -23.88 -17.84 -25.50
C HIS A 177 -25.28 -17.61 -26.08
#